data_AF-A0A953JDH9-F1
#
_entry.id   AF-A0A953JDH9-F1
#
_cell.length_a   1.000
_cell.length_b   1.000
_cell.length_c   1.000
_cell.angle_alpha   90.00
_cell.angle_beta   90.00
_cell.angle_gamma   90.00
#
_symmetry.space_group_name_H-M   'P 1'
#
loop_
_entity.id
_entity.type
_entity.pdbx_description
1 polymer ?
#
loop_
_entity_poly.entity_id
_entity_poly.type
_entity_poly.pdbx_seq_one_letter_code
_entity_poly.pdbx_strand_id
1 'polypeptide(L)'
;PGFDSFEDAADTGDFDPKKDFHTWLTNTPGKTAWPITGATFILLAKDKKDSNVKAVKFFDWAFKNGDAKAKELVYVPLPKSLKEKIRSYWKANGIF
;
A
#
# COMPACT_ATOMS: atom_id res chain seq x y z
N PRO A 1 10.57 9.14 14.94
CA PRO A 1 10.53 8.66 13.55
C PRO A 1 11.45 7.45 13.35
N GLY A 2 10.88 6.34 12.90
CA GLY A 2 11.56 5.08 12.64
C GLY A 2 10.62 4.08 11.96
N PHE A 3 11.15 3.00 11.40
CA PHE A 3 10.37 2.03 10.64
C PHE A 3 9.13 1.54 11.40
N ASP A 4 9.29 1.07 12.64
CA ASP A 4 8.19 0.56 13.46
C ASP A 4 7.06 1.59 13.65
N SER A 5 7.40 2.87 13.86
CA SER A 5 6.39 3.93 14.02
C SER A 5 5.63 4.27 12.73
N PHE A 6 6.25 4.07 11.57
CA PHE A 6 5.58 4.26 10.28
C PHE A 6 4.80 3.00 9.87
N GLU A 7 5.29 1.81 10.22
CA GLU A 7 4.58 0.54 10.05
C GLU A 7 3.28 0.54 10.87
N ASP A 8 3.31 0.97 12.14
CA ASP A 8 2.11 1.12 12.99
C ASP A 8 1.11 2.13 12.40
N ALA A 9 1.59 3.25 11.84
CA ALA A 9 0.74 4.20 11.15
C ALA A 9 0.08 3.59 9.90
N ALA A 10 0.79 2.76 9.13
CA ALA A 10 0.27 2.10 7.95
C ALA A 10 -0.71 0.96 8.29
N ASP A 11 -0.47 0.22 9.38
CA ASP A 11 -1.33 -0.86 9.86
C ASP A 11 -2.66 -0.33 10.44
N THR A 12 -2.61 0.81 11.11
CA THR A 12 -3.79 1.43 11.75
C THR A 12 -4.53 2.43 10.88
N GLY A 13 -4.00 2.74 9.69
CA GLY A 13 -4.66 3.60 8.71
C GLY A 13 -5.95 2.98 8.14
N ASP A 14 -6.99 3.81 7.92
CA ASP A 14 -8.28 3.39 7.33
C ASP A 14 -8.16 3.21 5.82
N PHE A 15 -7.38 2.23 5.39
CA PHE A 15 -7.26 1.81 3.99
C PHE A 15 -8.49 1.00 3.57
N ASP A 16 -9.61 1.70 3.34
CA ASP A 16 -10.88 1.10 2.90
C ASP A 16 -10.90 0.91 1.36
N PRO A 17 -11.00 -0.35 0.85
CA PRO A 17 -11.10 -0.61 -0.59
C PRO A 17 -12.35 0.01 -1.23
N LYS A 18 -13.41 0.28 -0.46
CA LYS A 18 -14.63 0.95 -0.97
C LYS A 18 -14.42 2.44 -1.24
N LYS A 19 -13.38 3.03 -0.66
CA LYS A 19 -12.96 4.42 -0.86
C LYS A 19 -11.71 4.50 -1.75
N ASP A 20 -11.44 3.45 -2.54
CA ASP A 20 -10.24 3.33 -3.38
C ASP A 20 -8.94 3.60 -2.59
N PHE A 21 -8.88 3.14 -1.33
CA PHE A 21 -7.75 3.28 -0.42
C PHE A 21 -7.37 4.73 -0.06
N HIS A 22 -8.21 5.72 -0.36
CA HIS A 22 -8.00 7.08 0.10
C HIS A 22 -8.08 7.16 1.63
N THR A 23 -6.99 7.62 2.26
CA THR A 23 -6.91 7.78 3.71
C THR A 23 -5.88 8.83 4.09
N TRP A 24 -6.09 9.46 5.25
CA TRP A 24 -5.11 10.34 5.87
C TRP A 24 -4.29 9.53 6.88
N LEU A 25 -2.96 9.56 6.74
CA LEU A 25 -2.04 8.92 7.69
C LEU A 25 -1.47 9.91 8.71
N THR A 26 -1.98 11.13 8.76
CA THR A 26 -1.64 12.10 9.80
C THR A 26 -2.43 11.80 11.08
N ASN A 27 -1.74 11.70 12.22
CA ASN A 27 -2.32 11.39 13.52
C ASN A 27 -3.17 10.10 13.54
N THR A 28 -2.67 9.04 12.90
CA THR A 28 -3.31 7.71 12.97
C THR A 28 -3.34 7.18 14.40
N PRO A 29 -4.31 6.31 14.75
CA PRO A 29 -4.58 5.94 16.14
C PRO A 29 -3.59 4.93 16.74
N GLY A 30 -2.60 4.48 15.97
CA GLY A 30 -1.58 3.55 16.45
C GLY A 30 -0.80 4.10 17.65
N LYS A 31 -0.56 3.26 18.65
CA LYS A 31 0.05 3.66 19.93
C LYS A 31 1.45 4.25 19.75
N THR A 32 2.15 3.80 18.72
CA THR A 32 3.50 4.22 18.35
C THR A 32 3.55 4.91 16.98
N ALA A 33 2.38 5.18 16.39
CA ALA A 33 2.27 5.74 15.06
C ALA A 33 2.94 7.11 14.97
N TRP A 34 3.74 7.29 13.92
CA TRP A 34 4.36 8.60 13.68
C TRP A 34 3.30 9.61 13.21
N PRO A 35 3.19 10.80 13.85
CA PRO A 35 2.09 11.74 13.57
C PRO A 35 2.02 12.28 12.14
N ILE A 36 3.14 12.32 11.42
CA ILE A 36 3.23 12.86 10.05
C ILE A 36 3.70 11.75 9.11
N THR A 37 2.78 10.86 8.76
CA THR A 37 3.01 9.77 7.81
C THR A 37 2.19 10.02 6.55
N GLY A 38 2.67 9.54 5.39
CA GLY A 38 1.97 9.66 4.12
C GLY A 38 2.18 8.40 3.27
N ALA A 39 1.12 7.99 2.57
CA ALA A 39 1.21 6.95 1.56
C ALA A 39 1.44 7.59 0.18
N THR A 40 2.10 6.84 -0.71
CA THR A 40 2.13 7.15 -2.15
C THR A 40 1.20 6.20 -2.89
N PHE A 41 0.68 6.65 -4.03
CA PHE A 41 -0.35 5.93 -4.77
C PHE A 41 0.07 5.75 -6.23
N ILE A 42 -0.29 4.58 -6.77
CA ILE A 42 -0.23 4.29 -8.19
C ILE A 42 -1.64 4.40 -8.75
N LEU A 43 -1.82 5.19 -9.80
CA LEU A 43 -3.10 5.36 -10.48
C LEU A 43 -3.09 4.56 -11.78
N LEU A 44 -4.17 3.80 -12.00
CA LEU A 44 -4.38 3.01 -13.21
C LEU A 44 -5.59 3.56 -13.98
N ALA A 45 -5.46 3.70 -15.29
CA ALA A 45 -6.55 4.16 -16.14
C ALA A 45 -7.67 3.09 -16.20
N LYS A 46 -8.91 3.49 -15.90
CA LYS A 46 -10.06 2.58 -15.77
C LYS A 46 -10.35 1.79 -17.05
N ASP A 47 -10.07 2.38 -18.22
CA ASP A 47 -10.33 1.81 -19.54
C ASP A 47 -9.18 0.95 -20.11
N LYS A 48 -8.03 0.85 -19.41
CA LYS A 48 -6.81 0.17 -19.91
C LYS A 48 -6.54 -1.17 -19.22
N LYS A 49 -7.53 -2.06 -19.19
CA LYS A 49 -7.46 -3.33 -18.45
C LYS A 49 -6.22 -4.18 -18.77
N ASP A 50 -5.88 -4.34 -20.05
CA ASP A 50 -4.73 -5.18 -20.47
C ASP A 50 -3.39 -4.64 -20.00
N SER A 51 -3.20 -3.31 -20.06
CA SER A 51 -2.00 -2.65 -19.54
C SER A 51 -1.96 -2.71 -18.00
N ASN A 52 -3.12 -2.55 -17.36
CA ASN A 52 -3.24 -2.61 -15.90
C ASN A 52 -2.83 -3.98 -15.36
N VAL A 53 -3.20 -5.09 -16.01
CA VAL A 53 -2.76 -6.45 -15.62
C VAL A 53 -1.24 -6.55 -15.62
N LYS A 54 -0.55 -5.96 -16.60
CA LYS A 54 0.92 -5.97 -16.65
C LYS A 54 1.53 -5.13 -15.52
N ALA A 55 0.98 -3.95 -15.26
CA ALA A 55 1.43 -3.10 -14.16
C ALA A 55 1.22 -3.77 -12.80
N VAL A 56 0.04 -4.36 -12.57
CA VAL A 56 -0.30 -5.09 -11.35
C VAL A 56 0.64 -6.28 -11.12
N LYS A 57 1.01 -7.02 -12.17
CA LYS A 57 2.01 -8.10 -12.06
C LYS A 57 3.36 -7.59 -11.55
N PHE A 58 3.82 -6.43 -12.03
CA PHE A 58 5.05 -5.80 -11.54
C PHE A 58 4.94 -5.41 -10.06
N PHE A 59 3.84 -4.76 -9.66
CA PHE A 59 3.67 -4.36 -8.25
C PHE A 59 3.44 -5.55 -7.31
N ASP A 60 2.78 -6.63 -7.76
CA ASP A 60 2.70 -7.86 -6.97
C ASP A 60 4.07 -8.52 -6.79
N TRP A 61 4.91 -8.52 -7.84
CA TRP A 61 6.30 -8.96 -7.72
C TRP A 61 7.07 -8.07 -6.73
N ALA A 62 6.88 -6.74 -6.79
CA ALA A 62 7.50 -5.81 -5.85
C ALA A 62 7.04 -6.05 -4.40
N PHE A 63 5.75 -6.34 -4.17
CA PHE A 63 5.24 -6.70 -2.84
C PHE A 63 5.80 -8.02 -2.29
N LYS A 64 6.25 -8.92 -3.16
CA LYS A 64 6.84 -10.22 -2.79
C LYS A 64 8.36 -10.13 -2.56
N ASN A 65 9.06 -9.33 -3.35
CA ASN A 65 10.52 -9.37 -3.44
C ASN A 65 11.22 -8.02 -3.13
N GLY A 66 10.46 -6.92 -3.05
CA GLY A 66 10.99 -5.56 -2.99
C GLY A 66 11.21 -5.01 -1.59
N ASP A 67 10.75 -5.68 -0.52
CA ASP A 67 10.75 -5.13 0.84
C ASP A 67 12.15 -4.75 1.33
N ALA A 68 13.16 -5.58 1.05
CA ALA A 68 14.54 -5.28 1.43
C ALA A 68 15.06 -4.02 0.72
N LYS A 69 14.77 -3.87 -0.57
CA LYS A 69 15.17 -2.68 -1.35
C LYS A 69 14.44 -1.42 -0.90
N ALA A 70 13.16 -1.53 -0.54
CA ALA A 70 12.41 -0.41 0.04
C ALA A 70 13.06 0.07 1.34
N LYS A 71 13.40 -0.85 2.25
CA LYS A 71 14.08 -0.52 3.51
C LYS A 71 15.45 0.12 3.29
N GLU A 72 16.24 -0.37 2.33
CA GLU A 72 17.53 0.24 1.94
C GLU A 72 17.39 1.69 1.47
N LEU A 73 16.30 2.00 0.77
CA LEU A 73 15.94 3.35 0.32
C LEU A 73 15.17 4.15 1.38
N VAL A 74 15.08 3.65 2.62
CA VAL A 74 14.40 4.30 3.75
C VAL A 74 12.88 4.47 3.53
N TYR A 75 12.28 3.58 2.73
CA TYR A 75 10.83 3.44 2.58
C TYR A 75 10.30 2.27 3.40
N VAL A 76 9.12 2.48 3.98
CA VAL A 76 8.45 1.48 4.81
C VAL A 76 7.68 0.53 3.90
N PRO A 77 8.00 -0.78 3.90
CA PRO A 77 7.22 -1.74 3.13
C PRO A 77 5.79 -1.81 3.65
N LEU A 78 4.83 -1.97 2.76
CA LEU A 78 3.44 -2.13 3.17
C LEU A 78 3.28 -3.39 4.06
N PRO A 79 2.50 -3.32 5.15
CA PRO A 79 2.19 -4.49 5.95
C PRO A 79 1.54 -5.60 5.14
N LYS A 80 1.73 -6.85 5.57
CA LYS A 80 1.19 -8.03 4.87
C LYS A 80 -0.33 -7.95 4.69
N SER A 81 -1.05 -7.53 5.73
CA SER A 81 -2.50 -7.33 5.75
C SER A 81 -2.96 -6.37 4.64
N LEU A 82 -2.25 -5.24 4.49
CA LEU A 82 -2.55 -4.24 3.48
C LEU A 82 -2.22 -4.73 2.06
N LYS A 83 -1.09 -5.43 1.87
CA LYS A 83 -0.75 -6.07 0.58
C LYS A 83 -1.83 -7.07 0.14
N GLU A 84 -2.34 -7.90 1.06
CA GLU A 84 -3.42 -8.86 0.79
C GLU A 84 -4.74 -8.18 0.46
N LYS A 85 -5.06 -7.08 1.15
CA LYS A 85 -6.22 -6.24 0.88
C LYS A 85 -6.16 -5.63 -0.53
N ILE A 86 -5.00 -5.10 -0.93
CA ILE A 86 -4.77 -4.56 -2.29
C ILE A 86 -4.90 -5.65 -3.37
N ARG A 87 -4.32 -6.83 -3.16
CA ARG A 87 -4.49 -7.98 -4.08
C ARG A 87 -5.96 -8.37 -4.26
N SER A 88 -6.72 -8.36 -3.18
CA SER A 88 -8.16 -8.67 -3.21
C SER A 88 -8.93 -7.62 -3.99
N TYR A 89 -8.59 -6.34 -3.83
CA TYR A 89 -9.17 -5.24 -4.61
C TYR A 89 -8.85 -5.38 -6.11
N TRP A 90 -7.60 -5.72 -6.48
CA TRP A 90 -7.24 -5.96 -7.88
C TRP A 90 -8.02 -7.13 -8.50
N LYS A 91 -8.23 -8.22 -7.76
CA LYS A 91 -9.07 -9.36 -8.18
C LYS A 91 -10.52 -8.93 -8.41
N ALA A 92 -11.10 -8.17 -7.48
CA ALA A 92 -12.48 -7.67 -7.62
C ALA A 92 -12.67 -6.78 -8.86
N ASN A 93 -11.62 -6.07 -9.27
CA ASN A 93 -11.60 -5.25 -10.49
C ASN A 93 -11.15 -6.03 -11.75
N GLY A 94 -10.85 -7.33 -11.61
CA GLY A 94 -10.45 -8.22 -12.71
C GLY A 94 -9.10 -7.86 -13.35
N ILE A 95 -8.19 -7.25 -12.61
CA ILE A 95 -6.84 -6.86 -13.10
C ILE A 95 -5.70 -7.63 -12.43
N PHE A 96 -6.02 -8.68 -11.67
CA PHE A 96 -5.06 -9.56 -11.00
C PHE A 96 -5.06 -10.97 -11.59
#